data_AF-A0A973FQI7-F1
#
_entry.id   AF-A0A973FQI7-F1
#
_cell.length_a   1.000
_cell.length_b   1.000
_cell.length_c   1.000
_cell.angle_alpha   90.00
_cell.angle_beta   90.00
_cell.angle_gamma   90.00
#
_symmetry.space_group_name_H-M   'P 1'
#
loop_
_entity.id
_entity.type
_entity.pdbx_description
1 polymer ?
#
loop_
_entity_poly.entity_id
_entity_poly.type
_entity_poly.pdbx_seq_one_letter_code
_entity_poly.pdbx_strand_id
1 'polypeptide(L)'
;MDSSSADLDRFVHALISPLTALQGAVGLLRRSKDDEQRAMMLLATIERSVERLRVVCNQILDHAELKGDRIQVDLPVALLGAPASPPPSMLAQPHVQSEALAGGMAPHENHPASLSHEATQLLFLARPDLLPPLLVAALEARGHRLVWASHTGDGIDMARQMQPGLIMLDPSLDEQAPLAAQIFSEDPETKMIPLVLLSDLIDTDGLNAPWLLEQVDTNLDGQRNRRRTMQHILIVDDEPDIAYLIAAQFTSEGYLTTVVGSGTEVLRIVREQQFDLILLDLLLPDIDGFTVLGGLRAQPETQLTPIILLSAINSSADKVRGLQLGADDYITKPFSDVELNARVQAAMRRSEREGGANPSTRLPGNIAIERAISRRIDQHDTGFAVCYCDLDNFKAYNDTYGFLKGDAVIQRTAQILLDTVREYGNPDDFVGHIGGDDFVVITSLDRLDTVCNRVIERFDATAPLLYDREARTRGYISGHDRQGRPTTFPLVSISIIAVSSRFRPPSHPGEVAQRSVEPKKRAKLIPGSVLIIDE
;
A
#
# COMPACT_ATOMS: atom_id res chain seq x y z
N MET A 1 -13.86 0.98 -51.37
CA MET A 1 -13.14 -0.28 -51.09
C MET A 1 -13.05 -0.36 -49.58
N ASP A 2 -13.52 -1.46 -48.99
CA ASP A 2 -13.46 -1.70 -47.55
C ASP A 2 -11.99 -1.68 -47.09
N SER A 3 -11.52 -0.55 -46.55
CA SER A 3 -10.37 -0.57 -45.66
C SER A 3 -10.75 -1.46 -44.49
N SER A 4 -9.96 -2.48 -44.18
CA SER A 4 -10.19 -3.28 -42.98
C SER A 4 -10.22 -2.34 -41.76
N SER A 5 -11.09 -2.57 -40.78
CA SER A 5 -11.16 -1.78 -39.54
C SER A 5 -9.77 -1.50 -38.96
N ALA A 6 -8.87 -2.49 -39.05
CA ALA A 6 -7.51 -2.44 -38.56
C ALA A 6 -6.60 -1.41 -39.26
N ASP A 7 -6.80 -1.14 -40.56
CA ASP A 7 -5.99 -0.14 -41.28
C ASP A 7 -6.39 1.28 -40.87
N LEU A 8 -7.68 1.49 -40.61
CA LEU A 8 -8.18 2.75 -40.08
C LEU A 8 -7.71 2.97 -38.63
N ASP A 9 -7.75 1.93 -37.80
CA ASP A 9 -7.29 2.00 -36.41
C ASP A 9 -5.79 2.35 -36.31
N ARG A 10 -4.94 1.77 -37.17
CA ARG A 10 -3.51 2.11 -37.26
C ARG A 10 -3.27 3.56 -37.69
N PHE A 11 -4.07 4.05 -38.63
CA PHE A 11 -3.96 5.44 -39.06
C PHE A 11 -4.40 6.42 -37.96
N VAL A 12 -5.50 6.12 -37.28
CA VAL A 12 -5.97 6.90 -36.12
C VAL A 12 -4.92 6.89 -35.02
N HIS A 13 -4.27 5.76 -34.77
CA HIS A 13 -3.17 5.63 -33.82
C HIS A 13 -1.98 6.57 -34.16
N ALA A 14 -1.58 6.60 -35.43
CA ALA A 14 -0.48 7.45 -35.91
C ALA A 14 -0.73 8.96 -35.70
N LEU A 15 -2.00 9.39 -35.64
CA LEU A 15 -2.39 10.75 -35.29
C LEU A 15 -2.48 10.99 -33.78
N ILE A 16 -3.09 10.05 -33.05
CA ILE A 16 -3.43 10.20 -31.63
C ILE A 16 -2.21 10.10 -30.73
N SER A 17 -1.25 9.23 -31.05
CA SER A 17 -0.08 9.05 -30.20
C SER A 17 0.77 10.31 -30.05
N PRO A 18 1.22 10.98 -31.13
CA PRO A 18 2.02 12.19 -30.98
C PRO A 18 1.27 13.31 -30.25
N LEU A 19 -0.06 13.38 -30.39
CA LEU A 19 -0.90 14.30 -29.62
C LEU A 19 -0.89 13.96 -28.12
N THR A 20 -0.96 12.68 -27.77
CA THR A 20 -0.87 12.18 -26.39
C THR A 20 0.48 12.54 -25.78
N ALA A 21 1.56 12.30 -26.52
CA ALA A 21 2.91 12.62 -26.09
C ALA A 21 3.12 14.13 -25.89
N LEU A 22 2.61 14.96 -26.81
CA LEU A 22 2.66 16.42 -26.67
C LEU A 22 1.90 16.91 -25.44
N GLN A 23 0.69 16.40 -25.24
CA GLN A 23 -0.15 16.81 -24.11
C GLN A 23 0.51 16.46 -22.78
N GLY A 24 1.06 15.25 -22.64
CA GLY A 24 1.77 14.82 -21.43
C GLY A 24 3.08 15.59 -21.21
N ALA A 25 3.87 15.82 -22.25
CA ALA A 25 5.14 16.54 -22.13
C ALA A 25 4.94 17.99 -21.67
N VAL A 26 3.92 18.68 -22.20
CA VAL A 26 3.53 20.03 -21.76
C VAL A 26 3.03 20.01 -20.31
N GLY A 27 2.28 18.98 -19.91
CA GLY A 27 1.81 18.78 -18.54
C GLY A 27 2.95 18.66 -17.54
N LEU A 28 3.95 17.83 -17.84
CA LEU A 28 5.11 17.61 -16.98
C LEU A 28 6.07 18.80 -16.94
N LEU A 29 6.31 19.49 -18.06
CA LEU A 29 7.16 20.70 -18.09
C LEU A 29 6.62 21.82 -17.18
N ARG A 30 5.29 21.95 -17.06
CA ARG A 30 4.69 22.92 -16.13
C ARG A 30 4.99 22.61 -14.65
N ARG A 31 5.34 21.36 -14.32
CA ARG A 31 5.57 20.87 -12.95
C ARG A 31 7.06 20.71 -12.61
N SER A 32 7.92 20.53 -13.60
CA SER A 32 9.38 20.42 -13.42
C SER A 32 10.02 21.80 -13.33
N LYS A 33 10.43 22.23 -12.12
CA LYS A 33 11.16 23.50 -11.94
C LYS A 33 12.68 23.34 -11.80
N ASP A 34 13.18 22.17 -11.45
CA ASP A 34 14.60 22.00 -11.03
C ASP A 34 15.32 20.75 -11.60
N ASP A 35 14.86 20.19 -12.72
CA ASP A 35 15.49 19.01 -13.36
C ASP A 35 15.80 19.26 -14.85
N GLU A 36 17.05 19.66 -15.12
CA GLU A 36 17.53 20.03 -16.46
C GLU A 36 17.59 18.84 -17.42
N GLN A 37 17.95 17.63 -16.92
CA GLN A 37 17.97 16.41 -17.73
C GLN A 37 16.55 16.01 -18.17
N ARG A 38 15.59 16.07 -17.24
CA ARG A 38 14.18 15.79 -17.55
C ARG A 38 13.61 16.83 -18.51
N ALA A 39 13.93 18.10 -18.34
CA ALA A 39 13.50 19.16 -19.27
C ALA A 39 14.01 18.91 -20.69
N MET A 40 15.27 18.50 -20.85
CA MET A 40 15.87 18.17 -22.15
C MET A 40 15.19 16.96 -22.81
N MET A 41 14.90 15.91 -22.05
CA MET A 41 14.17 14.74 -22.57
C MET A 41 12.74 15.10 -23.02
N LEU A 42 12.02 15.90 -22.22
CA LEU A 42 10.66 16.36 -22.56
C LEU A 42 10.65 17.24 -23.82
N LEU A 43 11.65 18.10 -23.99
CA LEU A 43 11.81 18.91 -25.20
C LEU A 43 12.03 18.01 -26.43
N ALA A 44 12.90 17.01 -26.33
CA ALA A 44 13.14 16.07 -27.42
C ALA A 44 11.88 15.26 -27.79
N THR A 45 11.07 14.88 -26.79
CA THR A 45 9.76 14.23 -27.01
C THR A 45 8.79 15.16 -27.75
N ILE A 46 8.76 16.46 -27.40
CA ILE A 46 7.94 17.46 -28.11
C ILE A 46 8.38 17.57 -29.57
N GLU A 47 9.68 17.73 -29.83
CA GLU A 47 10.21 17.85 -31.19
C GLU A 47 9.87 16.64 -32.06
N ARG A 48 10.11 15.42 -31.56
CA ARG A 48 9.75 14.18 -32.26
C ARG A 48 8.25 14.09 -32.56
N SER A 49 7.42 14.46 -31.59
CA SER A 49 5.96 14.35 -31.73
C SER A 49 5.40 15.37 -32.71
N VAL A 50 5.91 16.62 -32.71
CA VAL A 50 5.55 17.64 -33.70
C VAL A 50 5.92 17.17 -35.11
N GLU A 51 7.11 16.60 -35.29
CA GLU A 51 7.55 16.12 -36.61
C GLU A 51 6.71 14.95 -37.10
N ARG A 52 6.39 13.97 -36.22
CA ARG A 52 5.47 12.87 -36.56
C ARG A 52 4.10 13.37 -36.98
N LEU A 53 3.51 14.32 -36.25
CA LEU A 53 2.24 14.96 -36.62
C LEU A 53 2.32 15.65 -37.96
N ARG A 54 3.40 16.40 -38.21
CA ARG A 54 3.61 17.11 -39.48
C ARG A 54 3.62 16.15 -40.67
N VAL A 55 4.31 15.03 -40.55
CA VAL A 55 4.36 13.99 -41.59
C VAL A 55 2.95 13.45 -41.89
N VAL A 56 2.20 13.07 -40.86
CA VAL A 56 0.86 12.50 -41.05
C VAL A 56 -0.12 13.55 -41.60
N CYS A 57 -0.08 14.78 -41.10
CA CYS A 57 -0.91 15.88 -41.61
C CYS A 57 -0.62 16.19 -43.09
N ASN A 58 0.66 16.22 -43.49
CA ASN A 58 1.03 16.42 -44.89
C ASN A 58 0.51 15.28 -45.76
N GLN A 59 0.60 14.03 -45.31
CA GLN A 59 0.04 12.88 -46.03
C GLN A 59 -1.48 13.00 -46.24
N ILE A 60 -2.22 13.49 -45.24
CA ILE A 60 -3.66 13.75 -45.37
C ILE A 60 -3.91 14.82 -46.43
N LEU A 61 -3.19 15.95 -46.35
CA LEU A 61 -3.36 17.08 -47.24
C LEU A 61 -3.02 16.72 -48.69
N ASP A 62 -1.96 15.93 -48.92
CA ASP A 62 -1.52 15.48 -50.24
C ASP A 62 -2.55 14.56 -50.93
N HIS A 63 -3.43 13.93 -50.16
CA HIS A 63 -4.45 13.00 -50.66
C HIS A 63 -5.88 13.51 -50.45
N ALA A 64 -6.04 14.76 -50.03
CA ALA A 64 -7.33 15.40 -49.81
C ALA A 64 -7.78 16.17 -51.06
N GLU A 65 -8.97 15.86 -51.56
CA GLU A 65 -9.62 16.60 -52.64
C GLU A 65 -10.98 17.13 -52.19
N LEU A 66 -11.34 18.33 -52.65
CA LEU A 66 -12.67 18.89 -52.46
C LEU A 66 -13.61 18.35 -53.56
N LYS A 67 -14.59 17.52 -53.18
CA LYS A 67 -15.64 17.04 -54.09
C LYS A 67 -16.99 17.61 -53.67
N GLY A 68 -17.38 18.69 -54.33
CA GLY A 68 -18.61 19.43 -54.01
C GLY A 68 -18.48 20.15 -52.66
N ASP A 69 -19.32 19.80 -51.71
CA ASP A 69 -19.33 20.32 -50.33
C ASP A 69 -18.59 19.42 -49.32
N ARG A 70 -17.92 18.36 -49.80
CA ARG A 70 -17.23 17.38 -48.97
C ARG A 70 -15.74 17.33 -49.28
N ILE A 71 -14.94 17.13 -48.24
CA ILE A 71 -13.52 16.75 -48.36
C ILE A 71 -13.48 15.22 -48.46
N GLN A 72 -12.92 14.71 -49.55
CA GLN A 72 -12.61 13.28 -49.71
C GLN A 72 -11.11 13.09 -49.56
N VAL A 73 -10.67 12.15 -48.71
CA VAL A 73 -9.26 11.79 -48.54
C VAL A 73 -9.07 10.36 -49.01
N ASP A 74 -8.34 10.16 -50.10
CA ASP A 74 -8.09 8.85 -50.69
C ASP A 74 -6.69 8.36 -50.29
N LEU A 75 -6.57 7.76 -49.09
CA LEU A 75 -5.30 7.25 -48.56
C LEU A 75 -4.92 5.89 -49.19
N PRO A 76 -3.77 5.78 -49.88
CA PRO A 76 -3.22 4.50 -50.32
C PRO A 76 -2.99 3.53 -49.15
N VAL A 77 -3.36 2.26 -49.31
CA VAL A 77 -3.17 1.21 -48.29
C VAL A 77 -1.70 1.08 -47.85
N ALA A 78 -0.75 1.39 -48.73
CA ALA A 78 0.68 1.40 -48.43
C ALA A 78 1.10 2.46 -47.38
N LEU A 79 0.30 3.51 -47.18
CA LEU A 79 0.53 4.57 -46.19
C LEU A 79 -0.13 4.28 -44.84
N LEU A 80 -0.99 3.25 -44.74
CA LEU A 80 -1.72 2.87 -43.51
C LEU A 80 -0.93 1.93 -42.58
N GLY A 81 0.38 1.75 -42.79
CA GLY A 81 1.17 0.80 -42.00
C GLY A 81 2.69 0.83 -42.15
N ALA A 82 3.29 1.87 -42.75
CA ALA A 82 4.75 1.98 -42.75
C ALA A 82 5.23 2.55 -41.41
N PRO A 83 6.05 1.83 -40.61
CA PRO A 83 6.69 2.45 -39.47
C PRO A 83 7.55 3.61 -39.98
N ALA A 84 7.36 4.79 -39.40
CA ALA A 84 8.29 5.90 -39.63
C ALA A 84 9.68 5.39 -39.23
N SER A 85 10.55 5.16 -40.22
CA SER A 85 11.90 4.71 -39.94
C SER A 85 12.56 5.76 -39.04
N PRO A 86 13.15 5.39 -37.90
CA PRO A 86 13.86 6.35 -37.08
C PRO A 86 15.03 6.92 -37.90
N PRO A 87 15.37 8.21 -37.74
CA PRO A 87 16.61 8.71 -38.30
C PRO A 87 17.79 7.87 -37.76
N PRO A 88 18.86 7.69 -38.55
CA PRO A 88 19.98 6.85 -38.16
C PRO A 88 20.56 7.31 -36.82
N SER A 89 20.81 6.31 -35.98
CA SER A 89 21.35 6.32 -34.63
C SER A 89 22.41 7.40 -34.35
N MET A 90 22.18 8.20 -33.30
CA MET A 90 23.27 8.63 -32.42
C MET A 90 23.15 7.89 -31.08
N LEU A 91 23.55 6.62 -31.08
CA LEU A 91 23.90 5.91 -29.86
C LEU A 91 25.25 6.44 -29.38
N ALA A 92 25.24 7.13 -28.25
CA ALA A 92 26.32 7.04 -27.28
C ALA A 92 25.67 7.00 -25.90
N GLN A 93 25.39 5.79 -25.42
CA GLN A 93 25.27 5.57 -23.98
C GLN A 93 26.63 5.92 -23.34
N PRO A 94 26.66 6.50 -22.12
CA PRO A 94 27.77 6.28 -21.23
C PRO A 94 27.35 5.35 -20.09
N HIS A 95 28.03 4.20 -20.02
CA HIS A 95 28.18 3.44 -18.79
C HIS A 95 29.07 4.23 -17.81
N VAL A 96 28.57 4.39 -16.58
CA VAL A 96 29.21 4.43 -15.25
C VAL A 96 30.63 5.01 -15.14
N GLN A 97 30.80 6.01 -14.27
CA GLN A 97 31.94 6.08 -13.35
C GLN A 97 31.63 6.86 -12.06
N SER A 98 31.98 6.24 -10.94
CA SER A 98 32.07 6.85 -9.62
C SER A 98 33.22 7.86 -9.58
N GLU A 99 32.99 9.07 -9.10
CA GLU A 99 34.05 9.89 -8.52
C GLU A 99 33.47 10.91 -7.53
N ALA A 100 33.99 10.88 -6.31
CA ALA A 100 33.73 11.84 -5.25
C ALA A 100 34.38 13.19 -5.59
N LEU A 101 33.75 14.31 -5.25
CA LEU A 101 34.46 15.55 -4.88
C LEU A 101 33.54 16.55 -4.17
N ALA A 102 34.14 17.17 -3.16
CA ALA A 102 33.58 18.09 -2.18
C ALA A 102 33.17 19.45 -2.75
N GLY A 103 32.28 20.16 -2.04
CA GLY A 103 32.23 21.63 -2.12
C GLY A 103 30.93 22.31 -1.66
N GLY A 104 30.86 22.67 -0.38
CA GLY A 104 30.40 24.00 0.07
C GLY A 104 28.89 24.31 0.08
N MET A 105 28.25 24.10 1.23
CA MET A 105 27.02 24.79 1.66
C MET A 105 27.30 26.28 1.95
N ALA A 106 26.35 27.15 1.60
CA ALA A 106 26.14 28.45 2.24
C ALA A 106 24.65 28.58 2.63
N PRO A 107 24.31 29.10 3.83
CA PRO A 107 22.96 29.04 4.37
C PRO A 107 22.11 30.25 3.94
N HIS A 108 20.83 30.02 3.65
CA HIS A 108 19.82 31.07 3.47
C HIS A 108 19.18 31.39 4.84
N GLU A 109 19.27 32.65 5.27
CA GLU A 109 18.63 33.17 6.48
C GLU A 109 17.12 33.38 6.30
N ASN A 110 16.33 32.81 7.21
CA ASN A 110 14.89 33.03 7.36
C ASN A 110 14.59 34.24 8.26
N HIS A 111 13.63 35.08 7.87
CA HIS A 111 12.98 36.04 8.76
C HIS A 111 11.64 35.47 9.27
N PRO A 112 11.33 35.51 10.58
CA PRO A 112 10.07 35.00 11.10
C PRO A 112 9.00 36.11 11.15
N ALA A 113 7.81 35.80 10.62
CA ALA A 113 6.59 36.56 10.86
C ALA A 113 5.92 36.05 12.13
N SER A 114 5.61 36.97 13.04
CA SER A 114 5.00 36.71 14.35
C SER A 114 3.53 36.30 14.26
N LEU A 115 3.21 35.09 14.73
CA LEU A 115 1.87 34.65 15.12
C LEU A 115 1.95 34.11 16.56
N SER A 116 0.95 34.44 17.38
CA SER A 116 0.82 34.03 18.78
C SER A 116 0.80 32.50 18.92
N HIS A 117 1.92 31.89 19.28
CA HIS A 117 2.02 30.46 19.56
C HIS A 117 1.50 30.15 20.98
N GLU A 118 0.41 29.37 21.07
CA GLU A 118 0.24 28.49 22.23
C GLU A 118 1.45 27.55 22.29
N ALA A 119 2.10 27.46 23.44
CA ALA A 119 3.28 26.63 23.64
C ALA A 119 2.98 25.18 23.25
N THR A 120 3.63 24.66 22.19
CA THR A 120 3.48 23.27 21.75
C THR A 120 3.89 22.34 22.89
N GLN A 121 3.00 21.42 23.27
CA GLN A 121 3.25 20.49 24.36
C GLN A 121 3.97 19.25 23.81
N LEU A 122 5.08 18.86 24.44
CA LEU A 122 5.85 17.66 24.10
C LEU A 122 5.70 16.66 25.25
N LEU A 123 5.25 15.44 24.94
CA LEU A 123 5.04 14.40 25.93
C LEU A 123 6.22 13.42 25.93
N PHE A 124 6.85 13.26 27.09
CA PHE A 124 7.96 12.34 27.32
C PHE A 124 7.49 11.14 28.13
N LEU A 125 7.51 9.96 27.52
CA LEU A 125 7.42 8.67 28.19
C LEU A 125 8.85 8.21 28.44
N ALA A 126 9.46 8.79 29.46
CA ALA A 126 10.84 8.55 29.84
C ALA A 126 11.04 8.91 31.31
N ARG A 127 12.12 8.39 31.90
CA ARG A 127 12.53 8.84 33.23
C ARG A 127 13.02 10.30 33.15
N PRO A 128 12.62 11.20 34.08
CA PRO A 128 12.96 12.62 34.00
C PRO A 128 14.47 12.93 33.97
N ASP A 129 15.29 12.01 34.48
CA ASP A 129 16.75 12.08 34.52
C ASP A 129 17.43 11.56 33.25
N LEU A 130 16.68 10.99 32.30
CA LEU A 130 17.22 10.43 31.06
C LEU A 130 17.77 11.52 30.13
N LEU A 131 17.16 12.71 30.12
CA LEU A 131 17.60 13.82 29.28
C LEU A 131 18.56 14.75 30.03
N PRO A 132 19.64 15.23 29.39
CA PRO A 132 20.51 16.20 30.01
C PRO A 132 19.74 17.50 30.33
N PRO A 133 19.97 18.14 31.48
CA PRO A 133 19.30 19.39 31.85
C PRO A 133 19.43 20.50 30.79
N LEU A 134 20.53 20.50 30.03
CA LEU A 134 20.78 21.46 28.95
C LEU A 134 19.79 21.31 27.78
N LEU A 135 19.39 20.09 27.45
CA LEU A 135 18.43 19.80 26.39
C LEU A 135 17.01 20.19 26.81
N VAL A 136 16.64 19.87 28.05
CA VAL A 136 15.38 20.30 28.67
C VAL A 136 15.26 21.83 28.59
N ALA A 137 16.31 22.53 29.04
CA ALA A 137 16.37 23.99 28.95
C ALA A 137 16.30 24.52 27.51
N ALA A 138 16.90 23.82 26.53
CA ALA A 138 16.89 24.22 25.13
C ALA A 138 15.52 24.06 24.45
N LEU A 139 14.72 23.07 24.85
CA LEU A 139 13.35 22.88 24.37
C LEU A 139 12.40 23.90 25.01
N GLU A 140 12.54 24.14 26.31
CA GLU A 140 11.76 25.17 27.02
C GLU A 140 12.05 26.58 26.50
N ALA A 141 13.33 26.89 26.20
CA ALA A 141 13.72 28.17 25.62
C ALA A 141 13.15 28.42 24.21
N ARG A 142 12.78 27.35 23.48
CA ARG A 142 12.05 27.41 22.20
C ARG A 142 10.54 27.59 22.36
N GLY A 143 10.05 27.68 23.60
CA GLY A 143 8.63 27.87 23.90
C GLY A 143 7.82 26.59 23.92
N HIS A 144 8.45 25.41 23.96
CA HIS A 144 7.76 24.14 24.14
C HIS A 144 7.48 23.87 25.63
N ARG A 145 6.32 23.27 25.93
CA ARG A 145 5.99 22.81 27.28
C ARG A 145 6.22 21.31 27.40
N LEU A 146 7.14 20.92 28.27
CA LEU A 146 7.48 19.51 28.49
C LEU A 146 6.52 18.89 29.51
N VAL A 147 5.99 17.73 29.18
CA VAL A 147 5.10 16.94 30.05
C VAL A 147 5.67 15.53 30.16
N TRP A 148 5.67 14.96 31.36
CA TRP A 148 6.35 13.69 31.64
C TRP A 148 5.37 12.64 32.14
N ALA A 149 5.54 11.41 31.66
CA ALA A 149 4.86 10.23 32.14
C ALA A 149 5.90 9.18 32.57
N SER A 150 5.86 8.79 33.84
CA SER A 150 6.81 7.82 34.42
C SER A 150 6.41 6.36 34.24
N HIS A 151 5.23 6.10 33.69
CA HIS A 151 4.72 4.77 33.35
C HIS A 151 4.03 4.82 31.98
N THR A 152 4.17 3.74 31.21
CA THR A 152 3.61 3.62 29.87
C THR A 152 2.09 3.83 29.83
N GLY A 153 1.35 3.15 30.73
CA GLY A 153 -0.11 3.25 30.76
C GLY A 153 -0.61 4.68 31.03
N ASP A 154 0.04 5.40 31.94
CA ASP A 154 -0.26 6.81 32.23
C ASP A 154 0.10 7.69 31.02
N GLY A 155 1.21 7.41 30.34
CA GLY A 155 1.63 8.14 29.14
C GLY A 155 0.66 8.01 27.98
N ILE A 156 0.12 6.82 27.75
CA ILE A 156 -0.94 6.59 26.74
C ILE A 156 -2.20 7.39 27.09
N ASP A 157 -2.64 7.35 28.35
CA ASP A 157 -3.82 8.08 28.80
C ASP A 157 -3.63 9.60 28.66
N MET A 158 -2.44 10.10 29.02
CA MET A 158 -2.07 11.51 28.86
C MET A 158 -2.08 11.92 27.40
N ALA A 159 -1.47 11.14 26.50
CA ALA A 159 -1.45 11.42 25.07
C ALA A 159 -2.86 11.57 24.48
N ARG A 160 -3.77 10.64 24.83
CA ARG A 160 -5.18 10.70 24.41
C ARG A 160 -5.87 11.98 24.88
N GLN A 161 -5.65 12.36 26.15
CA GLN A 161 -6.32 13.50 26.78
C GLN A 161 -5.79 14.87 26.30
N MET A 162 -4.46 15.02 26.21
CA MET A 162 -3.83 16.33 25.98
C MET A 162 -3.48 16.60 24.51
N GLN A 163 -3.45 15.56 23.66
CA GLN A 163 -3.08 15.67 22.24
C GLN A 163 -1.77 16.45 22.03
N PRO A 164 -0.62 15.95 22.54
CA PRO A 164 0.66 16.66 22.42
C PRO A 164 1.07 16.82 20.96
N GLY A 165 1.92 17.81 20.67
CA GLY A 165 2.47 18.03 19.33
C GLY A 165 3.51 16.99 18.91
N LEU A 166 4.10 16.27 19.87
CA LEU A 166 5.08 15.21 19.68
C LEU A 166 5.11 14.31 20.91
N ILE A 167 5.26 13.00 20.70
CA ILE A 167 5.53 12.00 21.73
C ILE A 167 6.97 11.54 21.59
N MET A 168 7.71 11.53 22.70
CA MET A 168 9.05 10.97 22.81
C MET A 168 9.01 9.79 23.77
N LEU A 169 9.35 8.61 23.27
CA LEU A 169 9.20 7.35 23.99
C LEU A 169 10.56 6.71 24.21
N ASP A 170 10.91 6.44 25.46
CA ASP A 170 12.00 5.53 25.83
C ASP A 170 11.47 4.10 25.83
N PRO A 171 11.88 3.22 24.88
CA PRO A 171 11.43 1.83 24.85
C PRO A 171 11.87 1.03 26.07
N SER A 172 12.80 1.54 26.88
CA SER A 172 13.29 0.92 28.11
C SER A 172 12.62 1.42 29.40
N LEU A 173 11.61 2.29 29.30
CA LEU A 173 10.93 2.89 30.45
C LEU A 173 10.34 1.83 31.41
N ASP A 174 9.60 0.86 30.87
CA ASP A 174 9.02 -0.27 31.59
C ASP A 174 8.74 -1.44 30.63
N GLU A 175 8.23 -2.57 31.16
CA GLU A 175 7.92 -3.77 30.36
C GLU A 175 6.89 -3.52 29.25
N GLN A 176 6.07 -2.48 29.37
CA GLN A 176 5.01 -2.15 28.42
C GLN A 176 5.45 -1.11 27.37
N ALA A 177 6.56 -0.41 27.60
CA ALA A 177 7.04 0.67 26.73
C ALA A 177 7.25 0.26 25.26
N PRO A 178 7.76 -0.94 24.92
CA PRO A 178 7.84 -1.37 23.52
C PRO A 178 6.47 -1.49 22.84
N LEU A 179 5.41 -1.82 23.59
CA LEU A 179 4.04 -1.91 23.09
C LEU A 179 3.43 -0.52 22.86
N ALA A 180 3.85 0.48 23.64
CA ALA A 180 3.33 1.84 23.57
C ALA A 180 3.52 2.45 22.17
N ALA A 181 4.68 2.25 21.55
CA ALA A 181 4.97 2.76 20.20
C ALA A 181 3.93 2.30 19.17
N GLN A 182 3.55 1.03 19.26
CA GLN A 182 2.62 0.41 18.33
C GLN A 182 1.18 0.88 18.62
N ILE A 183 0.80 0.97 19.90
CA ILE A 183 -0.49 1.53 20.31
C ILE A 183 -0.64 2.97 19.78
N PHE A 184 0.38 3.81 19.94
CA PHE A 184 0.33 5.18 19.43
C PHE A 184 0.13 5.23 17.92
N SER A 185 0.73 4.31 17.16
CA SER A 185 0.62 4.29 15.70
C SER A 185 -0.74 3.81 15.16
N GLU A 186 -1.49 3.05 15.98
CA GLU A 186 -2.74 2.40 15.58
C GLU A 186 -3.99 3.09 16.16
N ASP A 187 -3.90 3.62 17.38
CA ASP A 187 -5.02 4.23 18.09
C ASP A 187 -5.51 5.50 17.37
N PRO A 188 -6.81 5.58 17.01
CA PRO A 188 -7.37 6.74 16.30
C PRO A 188 -7.12 8.08 16.99
N GLU A 189 -7.01 8.08 18.32
CA GLU A 189 -6.80 9.28 19.12
C GLU A 189 -5.34 9.73 19.12
N THR A 190 -4.37 8.87 18.78
CA THR A 190 -2.94 9.20 18.90
C THR A 190 -2.12 8.96 17.63
N LYS A 191 -2.63 8.21 16.65
CA LYS A 191 -1.94 7.87 15.39
C LYS A 191 -1.52 9.03 14.49
N MET A 192 -2.04 10.22 14.75
CA MET A 192 -1.67 11.45 14.03
C MET A 192 -0.58 12.25 14.74
N ILE A 193 -0.25 11.87 15.97
CA ILE A 193 0.77 12.52 16.77
C ILE A 193 2.13 11.95 16.36
N PRO A 194 3.10 12.79 15.99
CA PRO A 194 4.46 12.34 15.74
C PRO A 194 5.02 11.58 16.93
N LEU A 195 5.67 10.45 16.68
CA LEU A 195 6.32 9.62 17.68
C LEU A 195 7.81 9.51 17.35
N VAL A 196 8.66 9.75 18.34
CA VAL A 196 10.11 9.60 18.26
C VAL A 196 10.57 8.64 19.35
N LEU A 197 11.33 7.60 18.98
CA LEU A 197 11.92 6.66 19.93
C LEU A 197 13.27 7.22 20.41
N LEU A 198 13.45 7.31 21.72
CA LEU A 198 14.68 7.83 22.33
C LEU A 198 15.87 6.89 22.13
N SER A 199 15.64 5.59 21.91
CA SER A 199 16.68 4.64 21.51
C SER A 199 17.39 5.05 20.21
N ASP A 200 16.66 5.66 19.28
CA ASP A 200 17.18 6.09 17.98
C ASP A 200 18.02 7.38 18.11
N LEU A 201 18.03 7.97 19.31
CA LEU A 201 18.64 9.24 19.62
C LEU A 201 19.87 9.16 20.53
N ILE A 202 20.02 8.04 21.25
CA ILE A 202 21.06 7.82 22.25
C ILE A 202 22.02 6.76 21.73
N ASP A 203 22.84 7.12 20.73
CA ASP A 203 23.95 6.29 20.31
C ASP A 203 25.23 6.67 21.09
N THR A 204 25.81 5.66 21.74
CA THR A 204 27.06 5.48 22.51
C THR A 204 27.99 6.62 22.99
N ASP A 205 27.91 7.87 22.53
CA ASP A 205 28.75 8.97 23.01
C ASP A 205 27.89 10.14 23.52
N GLY A 206 27.58 10.09 24.82
CA GLY A 206 27.04 11.16 25.67
C GLY A 206 26.43 12.37 24.96
N LEU A 207 25.10 12.42 24.92
CA LEU A 207 24.21 13.52 24.50
C LEU A 207 24.86 14.92 24.42
N ASN A 208 25.48 15.21 23.27
CA ASN A 208 25.65 16.57 22.76
C ASN A 208 24.81 16.65 21.48
N ALA A 209 23.50 16.89 21.60
CA ALA A 209 22.57 16.75 20.48
C ALA A 209 21.92 18.08 20.02
N PRO A 210 22.68 19.01 19.38
CA PRO A 210 22.11 20.06 18.56
C PRO A 210 21.15 19.53 17.47
N TRP A 211 21.42 18.31 16.98
CA TRP A 211 20.65 17.64 15.94
C TRP A 211 19.28 17.10 16.39
N LEU A 212 19.08 16.85 17.69
CA LEU A 212 17.79 16.42 18.23
C LEU A 212 16.76 17.55 18.13
N LEU A 213 17.19 18.79 18.35
CA LEU A 213 16.35 19.97 18.20
C LEU A 213 15.92 20.12 16.73
N GLU A 214 16.85 19.89 15.79
CA GLU A 214 16.56 19.88 14.35
C GLU A 214 15.62 18.72 13.97
N GLN A 215 15.71 17.55 14.60
CA GLN A 215 14.73 16.46 14.39
C GLN A 215 13.36 16.76 14.99
N VAL A 216 13.28 17.40 16.16
CA VAL A 216 12.00 17.86 16.74
C VAL A 216 11.36 18.87 15.78
N ASP A 217 12.13 19.87 15.33
CA ASP A 217 11.68 20.87 14.36
C ASP A 217 11.26 20.21 13.03
N THR A 218 12.07 19.27 12.50
CA THR A 218 11.77 18.53 11.25
C THR A 218 10.55 17.62 11.35
N ASN A 219 10.27 17.00 12.51
CA ASN A 219 9.09 16.17 12.69
C ASN A 219 7.82 17.00 12.91
N LEU A 220 7.95 18.17 13.55
CA LEU A 220 6.88 19.16 13.65
C LEU A 220 6.57 19.77 12.27
N ASP A 221 7.58 20.05 11.44
CA ASP A 221 7.44 20.57 10.07
C ASP A 221 7.05 19.47 9.04
N GLY A 222 7.50 18.24 9.29
CA GLY A 222 7.32 17.04 8.46
C GLY A 222 5.92 16.44 8.47
N GLN A 223 5.00 17.03 9.24
CA GLN A 223 3.55 16.77 9.25
C GLN A 223 2.90 16.79 7.85
N ARG A 224 3.58 17.33 6.83
CA ARG A 224 3.04 17.48 5.48
C ARG A 224 3.32 16.34 4.49
N ASN A 225 4.31 15.45 4.70
CA ASN A 225 4.89 14.75 3.54
C ASN A 225 5.28 13.25 3.65
N ARG A 226 4.76 12.47 4.61
CA ARG A 226 5.16 11.04 4.73
C ARG A 226 3.97 10.06 4.74
N ARG A 227 3.80 9.32 3.63
CA ARG A 227 3.05 8.05 3.58
C ARG A 227 3.31 7.29 2.26
N ARG A 228 3.94 6.10 2.33
CA ARG A 228 3.59 4.81 1.64
C ARG A 228 4.82 3.97 1.21
N THR A 229 4.69 2.65 1.39
CA THR A 229 5.43 1.59 0.66
C THR A 229 5.25 1.79 -0.85
N MET A 230 6.34 1.84 -1.62
CA MET A 230 6.32 2.19 -3.05
C MET A 230 5.64 1.06 -3.87
N GLN A 231 4.45 1.32 -4.39
CA GLN A 231 3.69 0.39 -5.25
C GLN A 231 4.33 0.31 -6.65
N HIS A 232 4.25 -0.84 -7.32
CA HIS A 232 4.93 -1.14 -8.60
C HIS A 232 3.95 -1.25 -9.78
N ILE A 233 4.10 -0.38 -10.79
CA ILE A 233 3.24 -0.30 -11.97
C ILE A 233 3.96 -0.86 -13.20
N LEU A 234 3.32 -1.77 -13.94
CA LEU A 234 3.74 -2.19 -15.27
C LEU A 234 3.09 -1.30 -16.33
N ILE A 235 3.91 -0.73 -17.22
CA ILE A 235 3.48 0.12 -18.33
C ILE A 235 3.79 -0.63 -19.63
N VAL A 236 2.74 -0.91 -20.40
CA VAL A 236 2.83 -1.63 -21.67
C VAL A 236 2.40 -0.70 -22.80
N ASP A 237 3.38 -0.21 -23.55
CA ASP A 237 3.17 0.70 -24.68
C ASP A 237 4.38 0.60 -25.60
N ASP A 238 4.16 0.36 -26.90
CA ASP A 238 5.25 0.25 -27.88
C ASP A 238 5.82 1.62 -28.27
N GLU A 239 5.15 2.70 -27.86
CA GLU A 239 5.59 4.06 -28.11
C GLU A 239 6.45 4.60 -26.97
N PRO A 240 7.77 4.72 -27.16
CA PRO A 240 8.70 5.02 -26.08
C PRO A 240 8.46 6.39 -25.44
N ASP A 241 7.97 7.36 -26.23
CA ASP A 241 7.63 8.69 -25.75
C ASP A 241 6.43 8.67 -24.79
N ILE A 242 5.36 7.91 -25.10
CA ILE A 242 4.20 7.79 -24.20
C ILE A 242 4.59 7.00 -22.96
N ALA A 243 5.28 5.87 -23.13
CA ALA A 243 5.74 5.04 -22.02
C ALA A 243 6.62 5.82 -21.03
N TYR A 244 7.56 6.64 -21.55
CA TYR A 244 8.41 7.51 -20.75
C TYR A 244 7.61 8.54 -19.96
N LEU A 245 6.62 9.20 -20.58
CA LEU A 245 5.80 10.20 -19.91
C LEU A 245 5.00 9.61 -18.75
N ILE A 246 4.37 8.46 -18.97
CA ILE A 246 3.64 7.73 -17.93
C ILE A 246 4.59 7.32 -16.79
N ALA A 247 5.74 6.74 -17.13
CA ALA A 247 6.73 6.32 -16.14
C ALA A 247 7.26 7.50 -15.31
N ALA A 248 7.65 8.60 -15.97
CA ALA A 248 8.16 9.81 -15.32
C ALA A 248 7.11 10.46 -14.41
N GLN A 249 5.83 10.42 -14.79
CA GLN A 249 4.74 10.87 -13.93
C GLN A 249 4.69 10.04 -12.65
N PHE A 250 4.51 8.72 -12.75
CA PHE A 250 4.29 7.88 -11.58
C PHE A 250 5.54 7.72 -10.71
N THR A 251 6.74 7.69 -11.29
CA THR A 251 7.98 7.69 -10.49
C THR A 251 8.10 8.97 -9.66
N SER A 252 7.69 10.14 -10.17
CA SER A 252 7.68 11.38 -9.39
C SER A 252 6.62 11.39 -8.27
N GLU A 253 5.63 10.53 -8.35
CA GLU A 253 4.59 10.34 -7.34
C GLU A 253 4.94 9.22 -6.32
N GLY A 254 6.13 8.62 -6.45
CA GLY A 254 6.62 7.58 -5.53
C GLY A 254 6.27 6.14 -5.94
N TYR A 255 5.96 5.89 -7.21
CA TYR A 255 5.76 4.53 -7.71
C TYR A 255 7.05 3.94 -8.28
N LEU A 256 7.24 2.62 -8.12
CA LEU A 256 8.15 1.85 -8.96
C LEU A 256 7.47 1.64 -10.31
N THR A 257 8.22 1.75 -11.41
CA THR A 257 7.68 1.57 -12.77
C THR A 257 8.56 0.63 -13.58
N THR A 258 7.92 -0.27 -14.33
CA THR A 258 8.57 -1.12 -15.33
C THR A 258 7.89 -0.88 -16.67
N VAL A 259 8.68 -0.72 -17.74
CA VAL A 259 8.17 -0.44 -19.08
C VAL A 259 8.49 -1.60 -20.01
N VAL A 260 7.51 -2.04 -20.80
CA VAL A 260 7.67 -3.03 -21.86
C VAL A 260 6.92 -2.59 -23.12
N GLY A 261 7.43 -2.95 -24.30
CA GLY A 261 6.91 -2.49 -25.59
C GLY A 261 6.25 -3.56 -26.46
N SER A 262 6.08 -4.79 -25.96
CA SER A 262 5.45 -5.88 -26.73
C SER A 262 4.61 -6.76 -25.83
N GLY A 263 3.55 -7.37 -26.37
CA GLY A 263 2.67 -8.23 -25.58
C GLY A 263 3.33 -9.54 -25.17
N THR A 264 4.24 -10.08 -25.99
CA THR A 264 5.06 -11.26 -25.62
C THR A 264 5.90 -11.01 -24.37
N GLU A 265 6.47 -9.82 -24.25
CA GLU A 265 7.28 -9.43 -23.10
C GLU A 265 6.42 -9.26 -21.84
N VAL A 266 5.19 -8.75 -21.97
CA VAL A 266 4.23 -8.69 -20.86
C VAL A 266 4.01 -10.07 -20.25
N LEU A 267 3.67 -11.07 -21.08
CA LEU A 267 3.38 -12.42 -20.58
C LEU A 267 4.61 -13.11 -19.98
N ARG A 268 5.81 -12.66 -20.32
CA ARG A 268 7.08 -13.12 -19.71
C ARG A 268 7.31 -12.44 -18.37
N ILE A 269 7.30 -11.11 -18.33
CA ILE A 269 7.74 -10.33 -17.17
C ILE A 269 6.80 -10.48 -15.97
N VAL A 270 5.49 -10.66 -16.20
CA VAL A 270 4.51 -10.89 -15.13
C VAL A 270 4.68 -12.24 -14.42
N ARG A 271 5.47 -13.16 -14.99
CA ARG A 271 5.85 -14.42 -14.33
C ARG A 271 7.11 -14.28 -13.49
N GLU A 272 7.91 -13.25 -13.75
CA GLU A 272 9.18 -12.99 -13.09
C GLU A 272 9.06 -11.93 -12.00
N GLN A 273 8.10 -11.02 -12.13
CA GLN A 273 7.88 -9.88 -11.25
C GLN A 273 6.39 -9.73 -10.93
N GLN A 274 6.10 -9.22 -9.73
CA GLN A 274 4.75 -8.86 -9.34
C GLN A 274 4.50 -7.39 -9.57
N PHE A 275 3.28 -7.06 -10.02
CA PHE A 275 2.86 -5.69 -10.27
C PHE A 275 1.55 -5.43 -9.53
N ASP A 276 1.46 -4.25 -8.93
CA ASP A 276 0.26 -3.78 -8.23
C ASP A 276 -0.78 -3.22 -9.20
N LEU A 277 -0.37 -2.84 -10.43
CA LEU A 277 -1.24 -2.37 -11.50
C LEU A 277 -0.58 -2.53 -12.87
N ILE A 278 -1.38 -2.80 -13.90
CA ILE A 278 -0.93 -2.87 -15.30
C ILE A 278 -1.67 -1.81 -16.12
N LEU A 279 -0.91 -0.95 -16.79
CA LEU A 279 -1.39 -0.06 -17.85
C LEU A 279 -1.10 -0.72 -19.20
N LEU A 280 -2.14 -1.04 -19.96
CA LEU A 280 -2.01 -1.86 -21.17
C LEU A 280 -2.52 -1.15 -22.43
N ASP A 281 -1.64 -0.93 -23.42
CA ASP A 281 -2.08 -0.61 -24.77
C ASP A 281 -2.68 -1.83 -25.48
N LEU A 282 -3.73 -1.58 -26.27
CA LEU A 282 -4.35 -2.57 -27.14
C LEU A 282 -3.63 -2.72 -28.49
N LEU A 283 -2.98 -1.67 -28.98
CA LEU A 283 -2.32 -1.63 -30.29
C LEU A 283 -0.83 -1.96 -30.15
N LEU A 284 -0.51 -3.23 -29.87
CA LEU A 284 0.88 -3.70 -29.74
C LEU A 284 1.41 -4.27 -31.07
N PRO A 285 2.74 -4.28 -31.28
CA PRO A 285 3.35 -4.64 -32.56
C PRO A 285 3.29 -6.14 -32.90
N ASP A 286 3.14 -7.00 -31.89
CA ASP A 286 3.28 -8.46 -32.02
C ASP A 286 1.97 -9.23 -31.79
N ILE A 287 1.26 -8.95 -30.69
CA ILE A 287 0.01 -9.63 -30.34
C ILE A 287 -1.09 -8.62 -29.97
N ASP A 288 -2.32 -8.91 -30.39
CA ASP A 288 -3.49 -8.08 -30.08
C ASP A 288 -3.65 -7.91 -28.56
N GLY A 289 -3.79 -6.68 -28.07
CA GLY A 289 -3.83 -6.43 -26.63
C GLY A 289 -5.05 -7.00 -25.92
N PHE A 290 -6.15 -7.31 -26.63
CA PHE A 290 -7.24 -8.12 -26.04
C PHE A 290 -6.80 -9.56 -25.75
N THR A 291 -5.89 -10.11 -26.55
CA THR A 291 -5.30 -11.43 -26.31
C THR A 291 -4.37 -11.38 -25.11
N VAL A 292 -3.59 -10.30 -24.97
CA VAL A 292 -2.77 -10.05 -23.77
C VAL A 292 -3.65 -9.98 -22.53
N LEU A 293 -4.72 -9.19 -22.56
CA LEU A 293 -5.68 -9.06 -21.46
C LEU A 293 -6.25 -10.43 -21.06
N GLY A 294 -6.70 -11.23 -22.03
CA GLY A 294 -7.19 -12.59 -21.77
C GLY A 294 -6.12 -13.49 -21.14
N GLY A 295 -4.88 -13.41 -21.61
CA GLY A 295 -3.74 -14.16 -21.05
C GLY A 295 -3.38 -13.74 -19.63
N LEU A 296 -3.50 -12.45 -19.30
CA LEU A 296 -3.31 -11.93 -17.94
C LEU A 296 -4.45 -12.37 -17.01
N ARG A 297 -5.69 -12.40 -17.48
CA ARG A 297 -6.84 -12.85 -16.68
C ARG A 297 -6.88 -14.37 -16.47
N ALA A 298 -6.24 -15.14 -17.35
CA ALA A 298 -6.14 -16.59 -17.21
C ALA A 298 -5.06 -17.06 -16.21
N GLN A 299 -4.13 -16.17 -15.81
CA GLN A 299 -3.01 -16.50 -14.91
C GLN A 299 -3.37 -16.17 -13.45
N PRO A 300 -3.25 -17.11 -12.50
CA PRO A 300 -3.56 -16.87 -11.08
C PRO A 300 -2.81 -15.68 -10.45
N GLU A 301 -1.59 -15.41 -10.93
CA GLU A 301 -0.70 -14.36 -10.46
C GLU A 301 -1.18 -12.96 -10.86
N THR A 302 -1.87 -12.84 -12.00
CA THR A 302 -2.32 -11.55 -12.58
C THR A 302 -3.82 -11.42 -12.69
N GLN A 303 -4.58 -12.46 -12.36
CA GLN A 303 -6.05 -12.48 -12.47
C GLN A 303 -6.71 -11.36 -11.67
N LEU A 304 -6.13 -11.00 -10.51
CA LEU A 304 -6.65 -9.97 -9.59
C LEU A 304 -5.88 -8.64 -9.66
N THR A 305 -4.80 -8.59 -10.45
CA THR A 305 -4.04 -7.35 -10.66
C THR A 305 -4.92 -6.38 -11.46
N PRO A 306 -5.10 -5.13 -11.03
CA PRO A 306 -5.93 -4.18 -11.76
C PRO A 306 -5.27 -3.86 -13.11
N ILE A 307 -6.06 -3.94 -14.19
CA ILE A 307 -5.64 -3.67 -15.56
C ILE A 307 -6.46 -2.51 -16.11
N ILE A 308 -5.80 -1.41 -16.48
CA ILE A 308 -6.41 -0.28 -17.16
C ILE A 308 -5.94 -0.30 -18.62
N LEU A 309 -6.89 -0.29 -19.55
CA LEU A 309 -6.59 -0.21 -20.97
C LEU A 309 -6.34 1.24 -21.40
N LEU A 310 -5.27 1.49 -22.15
CA LEU A 310 -4.91 2.79 -22.72
C LEU A 310 -4.87 2.68 -24.25
N SER A 311 -5.85 3.18 -24.98
CA SER A 311 -5.86 2.98 -26.45
C SER A 311 -6.42 4.15 -27.25
N ALA A 312 -5.96 4.29 -28.50
CA ALA A 312 -6.49 5.21 -29.50
C ALA A 312 -7.88 4.79 -30.01
N ILE A 313 -8.28 3.53 -29.81
CA ILE A 313 -9.60 3.03 -30.19
C ILE A 313 -10.67 3.72 -29.31
N ASN A 314 -11.67 4.33 -29.93
CA ASN A 314 -12.71 5.07 -29.22
C ASN A 314 -14.13 4.51 -29.41
N SER A 315 -14.26 3.38 -30.11
CA SER A 315 -15.54 2.75 -30.39
C SER A 315 -16.19 2.24 -29.10
N SER A 316 -17.50 2.44 -28.95
CA SER A 316 -18.25 1.92 -27.80
C SER A 316 -18.21 0.40 -27.73
N ALA A 317 -18.12 -0.28 -28.88
CA ALA A 317 -18.06 -1.74 -28.94
C ALA A 317 -16.75 -2.30 -28.35
N ASP A 318 -15.62 -1.67 -28.67
CA ASP A 318 -14.31 -2.11 -28.17
C ASP A 318 -14.11 -1.80 -26.69
N LYS A 319 -14.67 -0.67 -26.23
CA LYS A 319 -14.73 -0.36 -24.79
C LYS A 319 -15.52 -1.42 -24.02
N VAL A 320 -16.70 -1.79 -24.52
CA VAL A 320 -17.52 -2.84 -23.92
C VAL A 320 -16.79 -4.18 -23.95
N ARG A 321 -16.15 -4.52 -25.08
CA ARG A 321 -15.35 -5.74 -25.22
C ARG A 321 -14.23 -5.83 -24.19
N GLY A 322 -13.45 -4.76 -24.01
CA GLY A 322 -12.34 -4.72 -23.05
C GLY A 322 -12.81 -4.93 -21.62
N LEU A 323 -13.90 -4.26 -21.22
CA LEU A 323 -14.49 -4.42 -19.88
C LEU A 323 -15.07 -5.82 -19.68
N GLN A 324 -15.73 -6.39 -20.68
CA GLN A 324 -16.27 -7.77 -20.62
C GLN A 324 -15.16 -8.84 -20.53
N LEU A 325 -13.99 -8.58 -21.12
CA LEU A 325 -12.81 -9.44 -21.01
C LEU A 325 -12.08 -9.28 -19.66
N GLY A 326 -12.54 -8.38 -18.80
CA GLY A 326 -12.06 -8.24 -17.42
C GLY A 326 -11.11 -7.07 -17.19
N ALA A 327 -11.00 -6.09 -18.09
CA ALA A 327 -10.33 -4.84 -17.76
C ALA A 327 -11.12 -4.07 -16.67
N ASP A 328 -10.39 -3.42 -15.75
CA ASP A 328 -10.98 -2.67 -14.64
C ASP A 328 -11.43 -1.27 -15.04
N ASP A 329 -10.75 -0.70 -16.04
CA ASP A 329 -11.11 0.59 -16.62
C ASP A 329 -10.54 0.73 -18.04
N TYR A 330 -10.99 1.75 -18.75
CA TYR A 330 -10.59 2.08 -20.12
C TYR A 330 -10.39 3.58 -20.27
N ILE A 331 -9.22 4.00 -20.73
CA ILE A 331 -8.88 5.39 -21.03
C ILE A 331 -8.56 5.52 -22.51
N THR A 332 -9.23 6.47 -23.17
CA THR A 332 -9.01 6.76 -24.58
C THR A 332 -7.88 7.77 -24.72
N LYS A 333 -6.91 7.50 -25.60
CA LYS A 333 -5.87 8.45 -26.00
C LYS A 333 -6.47 9.52 -26.94
N PRO A 334 -6.08 10.81 -26.84
CA PRO A 334 -5.17 11.38 -25.85
C PRO A 334 -5.86 11.58 -24.49
N PHE A 335 -5.11 11.36 -23.41
CA PHE A 335 -5.59 11.55 -22.04
C PHE A 335 -4.83 12.65 -21.31
N SER A 336 -5.39 13.13 -20.19
CA SER A 336 -4.70 14.06 -19.30
C SER A 336 -4.06 13.34 -18.11
N ASP A 337 -2.93 13.87 -17.61
CA ASP A 337 -2.25 13.35 -16.43
C ASP A 337 -3.19 13.25 -15.20
N VAL A 338 -4.11 14.22 -15.08
CA VAL A 338 -5.09 14.29 -13.98
C VAL A 338 -6.10 13.15 -14.08
N GLU A 339 -6.61 12.87 -15.28
CA GLU A 339 -7.54 11.77 -15.51
C GLU A 339 -6.86 10.43 -15.26
N LEU A 340 -5.67 10.21 -15.85
CA LEU A 340 -4.92 8.98 -15.70
C LEU A 340 -4.64 8.68 -14.22
N ASN A 341 -4.20 9.68 -13.46
CA ASN A 341 -3.95 9.52 -12.02
C ASN A 341 -5.23 9.16 -11.26
N ALA A 342 -6.33 9.88 -11.48
CA ALA A 342 -7.60 9.60 -10.79
C ALA A 342 -8.08 8.15 -11.03
N ARG A 343 -7.91 7.64 -12.25
CA ARG A 343 -8.26 6.27 -12.68
C ARG A 343 -7.37 5.23 -12.01
N VAL A 344 -6.04 5.43 -12.05
CA VAL A 344 -5.05 4.57 -11.40
C VAL A 344 -5.32 4.48 -9.90
N GLN A 345 -5.52 5.61 -9.22
CA GLN A 345 -5.82 5.62 -7.79
C GLN A 345 -7.14 4.90 -7.46
N ALA A 346 -8.15 5.01 -8.33
CA ALA A 346 -9.42 4.30 -8.15
C ALA A 346 -9.28 2.79 -8.33
N ALA A 347 -8.51 2.35 -9.32
CA ALA A 347 -8.24 0.94 -9.57
C ALA A 347 -7.40 0.31 -8.46
N MET A 348 -6.34 0.99 -8.00
CA MET A 348 -5.53 0.57 -6.85
C MET A 348 -6.38 0.38 -5.58
N ARG A 349 -7.23 1.37 -5.24
CA ARG A 349 -8.16 1.25 -4.10
C ARG A 349 -9.17 0.11 -4.24
N ARG A 350 -9.52 -0.28 -5.47
CA ARG A 350 -10.46 -1.39 -5.73
C ARG A 350 -9.75 -2.73 -5.63
N SER A 351 -8.56 -2.88 -6.20
CA SER A 351 -7.75 -4.09 -6.05
C SER A 351 -7.32 -4.31 -4.59
N GLU A 352 -7.02 -3.26 -3.83
CA GLU A 352 -6.81 -3.38 -2.37
C GLU A 352 -8.03 -3.95 -1.63
N ARG A 353 -9.26 -3.81 -2.19
CA ARG A 353 -10.50 -4.36 -1.64
C ARG A 353 -10.83 -5.76 -2.21
N GLU A 354 -10.36 -6.09 -3.41
CA GLU A 354 -10.70 -7.32 -4.15
C GLU A 354 -9.59 -8.40 -4.08
N GLY A 355 -8.33 -8.01 -3.88
CA GLY A 355 -7.12 -8.85 -3.83
C GLY A 355 -6.99 -9.74 -2.60
N GLY A 356 -8.08 -9.97 -1.88
CA GLY A 356 -8.14 -10.89 -0.75
C GLY A 356 -7.42 -10.42 0.51
N ALA A 357 -6.57 -9.39 0.51
CA ALA A 357 -6.05 -8.83 1.75
C ALA A 357 -7.17 -8.13 2.52
N ASN A 358 -7.26 -8.36 3.83
CA ASN A 358 -8.30 -7.73 4.63
C ASN A 358 -8.08 -6.20 4.65
N PRO A 359 -9.10 -5.37 4.37
CA PRO A 359 -8.93 -3.92 4.21
C PRO A 359 -8.35 -3.21 5.45
N SER A 360 -8.62 -3.72 6.66
CA SER A 360 -8.17 -3.08 7.89
C SER A 360 -6.78 -3.51 8.32
N THR A 361 -6.38 -4.77 8.03
CA THR A 361 -5.11 -5.34 8.52
C THR A 361 -4.08 -5.63 7.45
N ARG A 362 -4.49 -5.62 6.18
CA ARG A 362 -3.69 -6.05 5.00
C ARG A 362 -3.20 -7.50 5.07
N LEU A 363 -3.67 -8.30 6.03
CA LEU A 363 -3.36 -9.72 6.08
C LEU A 363 -4.07 -10.47 4.95
N PRO A 364 -3.50 -11.55 4.41
CA PRO A 364 -4.16 -12.44 3.46
C PRO A 364 -5.55 -12.89 3.97
N GLY A 365 -6.59 -12.80 3.17
CA GLY A 365 -7.97 -13.16 3.54
C GLY A 365 -8.43 -14.48 2.93
N ASN A 366 -9.75 -14.68 2.84
CA ASN A 366 -10.36 -16.00 2.65
C ASN A 366 -9.78 -16.83 1.50
N ILE A 367 -9.59 -16.25 0.31
CA ILE A 367 -9.04 -16.98 -0.84
C ILE A 367 -7.61 -17.46 -0.57
N ALA A 368 -6.78 -16.64 0.07
CA ALA A 368 -5.41 -17.00 0.40
C ALA A 368 -5.36 -18.04 1.53
N ILE A 369 -6.25 -17.91 2.53
CA ILE A 369 -6.42 -18.89 3.60
C ILE A 369 -6.79 -20.26 3.01
N GLU A 370 -7.82 -20.33 2.17
CA GLU A 370 -8.24 -21.58 1.53
C GLU A 370 -7.12 -22.21 0.71
N ARG A 371 -6.40 -21.42 -0.10
CA ARG A 371 -5.25 -21.90 -0.87
C ARG A 371 -4.12 -22.43 0.02
N ALA A 372 -3.84 -21.77 1.15
CA ALA A 372 -2.80 -22.20 2.07
C ALA A 372 -3.16 -23.55 2.74
N ILE A 373 -4.43 -23.73 3.11
CA ILE A 373 -4.91 -25.01 3.67
C ILE A 373 -4.90 -26.10 2.61
N SER A 374 -5.44 -25.85 1.41
CA SER A 374 -5.46 -26.82 0.32
C SER A 374 -4.05 -27.28 -0.05
N ARG A 375 -3.08 -26.36 -0.10
CA ARG A 375 -1.68 -26.71 -0.39
C ARG A 375 -1.11 -27.75 0.58
N ARG A 376 -1.39 -27.61 1.89
CA ARG A 376 -0.95 -28.57 2.91
C ARG A 376 -1.61 -29.94 2.72
N ILE A 377 -2.91 -29.94 2.44
CA ILE A 377 -3.70 -31.16 2.19
C ILE A 377 -3.22 -31.89 0.93
N ASP A 378 -3.05 -31.17 -0.17
CA ASP A 378 -2.63 -31.71 -1.48
C ASP A 378 -1.20 -32.27 -1.44
N GLN A 379 -0.35 -31.73 -0.56
CA GLN A 379 1.00 -32.24 -0.29
C GLN A 379 1.01 -33.47 0.63
N HIS A 380 -0.16 -33.92 1.09
CA HIS A 380 -0.30 -34.98 2.10
C HIS A 380 0.50 -34.69 3.38
N ASP A 381 0.63 -33.40 3.75
CA ASP A 381 1.27 -32.98 4.98
C ASP A 381 0.41 -33.44 6.17
N THR A 382 0.97 -34.25 7.05
CA THR A 382 0.31 -34.71 8.29
C THR A 382 0.84 -34.00 9.53
N GLY A 383 1.78 -33.06 9.34
CA GLY A 383 2.49 -32.32 10.38
C GLY A 383 2.03 -30.88 10.60
N PHE A 384 0.80 -30.51 10.23
CA PHE A 384 0.30 -29.13 10.36
C PHE A 384 -0.95 -29.00 11.24
N ALA A 385 -1.23 -27.77 11.66
CA ALA A 385 -2.49 -27.39 12.31
C ALA A 385 -3.01 -26.07 11.76
N VAL A 386 -4.32 -25.94 11.72
CA VAL A 386 -5.02 -24.68 11.37
C VAL A 386 -5.66 -24.11 12.62
N CYS A 387 -5.21 -22.94 13.03
CA CYS A 387 -5.60 -22.24 14.25
C CYS A 387 -6.55 -21.09 13.91
N TYR A 388 -7.83 -21.25 14.23
CA TYR A 388 -8.81 -20.16 14.17
C TYR A 388 -8.74 -19.32 15.42
N CYS A 389 -8.53 -18.02 15.29
CA CYS A 389 -8.44 -17.08 16.40
C CYS A 389 -9.64 -16.12 16.38
N ASP A 390 -10.36 -15.99 17.49
CA ASP A 390 -11.57 -15.17 17.66
C ASP A 390 -11.35 -14.23 18.86
N LEU A 391 -11.78 -12.97 18.78
CA LEU A 391 -11.72 -12.06 19.92
C LEU A 391 -13.00 -12.15 20.77
N ASP A 392 -12.85 -12.55 22.02
CA ASP A 392 -13.96 -12.63 22.96
C ASP A 392 -14.36 -11.23 23.47
N ASN A 393 -15.66 -11.00 23.63
CA ASN A 393 -16.23 -9.72 24.08
C ASN A 393 -15.93 -8.51 23.16
N PHE A 394 -15.42 -8.73 21.94
CA PHE A 394 -15.08 -7.63 21.01
C PHE A 394 -16.28 -6.77 20.63
N LYS A 395 -17.47 -7.37 20.48
CA LYS A 395 -18.70 -6.59 20.27
C LYS A 395 -18.98 -5.61 21.41
N ALA A 396 -18.82 -6.03 22.67
CA ALA A 396 -19.05 -5.17 23.82
C ALA A 396 -18.02 -4.02 23.86
N TYR A 397 -16.78 -4.28 23.43
CA TYR A 397 -15.77 -3.24 23.23
C TYR A 397 -16.22 -2.21 22.19
N ASN A 398 -16.65 -2.66 21.00
CA ASN A 398 -17.15 -1.77 19.94
C ASN A 398 -18.36 -0.94 20.36
N ASP A 399 -19.29 -1.54 21.09
CA ASP A 399 -20.48 -0.86 21.59
C ASP A 399 -20.11 0.24 22.62
N THR A 400 -18.98 0.10 23.31
CA THR A 400 -18.49 1.05 24.33
C THR A 400 -17.59 2.14 23.75
N TYR A 401 -16.63 1.76 22.90
CA TYR A 401 -15.56 2.64 22.41
C TYR A 401 -15.68 3.05 20.93
N GLY A 402 -16.63 2.46 20.21
CA GLY A 402 -16.87 2.75 18.79
C GLY A 402 -15.94 2.02 17.83
N PHE A 403 -16.35 1.97 16.56
CA PHE A 403 -15.70 1.16 15.52
C PHE A 403 -14.26 1.58 15.19
N LEU A 404 -13.91 2.87 15.30
CA LEU A 404 -12.54 3.31 15.03
C LEU A 404 -11.54 2.73 16.03
N LYS A 405 -11.90 2.68 17.33
CA LYS A 405 -11.09 2.01 18.34
C LYS A 405 -11.13 0.49 18.16
N GLY A 406 -12.28 -0.05 17.73
CA GLY A 406 -12.39 -1.44 17.29
C GLY A 406 -11.38 -1.83 16.23
N ASP A 407 -11.25 -1.02 15.17
CA ASP A 407 -10.30 -1.24 14.08
C ASP A 407 -8.85 -1.28 14.58
N ALA A 408 -8.51 -0.44 15.57
CA ALA A 408 -7.18 -0.49 16.19
C ALA A 408 -6.92 -1.80 16.94
N VAL A 409 -7.92 -2.35 17.64
CA VAL A 409 -7.80 -3.69 18.28
C VAL A 409 -7.59 -4.78 17.22
N ILE A 410 -8.31 -4.71 16.09
CA ILE A 410 -8.18 -5.65 14.98
C ILE A 410 -6.75 -5.56 14.37
N GLN A 411 -6.26 -4.35 14.12
CA GLN A 411 -4.91 -4.10 13.61
C GLN A 411 -3.84 -4.63 14.57
N ARG A 412 -4.02 -4.37 15.86
CA ARG A 412 -3.11 -4.83 16.89
C ARG A 412 -3.04 -6.35 16.97
N THR A 413 -4.20 -7.00 16.93
CA THR A 413 -4.31 -8.46 16.89
C THR A 413 -3.55 -9.03 15.69
N ALA A 414 -3.76 -8.46 14.50
CA ALA A 414 -3.08 -8.88 13.29
C ALA A 414 -1.56 -8.80 13.42
N GLN A 415 -1.05 -7.70 13.99
CA GLN A 415 0.37 -7.49 14.19
C GLN A 415 0.95 -8.47 15.21
N ILE A 416 0.26 -8.74 16.32
CA ILE A 416 0.66 -9.74 17.33
C ILE A 416 0.78 -11.13 16.69
N LEU A 417 -0.21 -11.54 15.89
CA LEU A 417 -0.19 -12.82 15.19
C LEU A 417 1.01 -12.92 14.24
N LEU A 418 1.21 -11.88 13.42
CA LEU A 418 2.27 -11.84 12.42
C LEU A 418 3.67 -11.87 13.05
N ASP A 419 3.91 -11.05 14.07
CA ASP A 419 5.21 -10.98 14.74
C ASP A 419 5.53 -12.26 15.50
N THR A 420 4.51 -12.88 16.11
CA THR A 420 4.70 -14.16 16.81
C THR A 420 5.05 -15.29 15.85
N VAL A 421 4.38 -15.37 14.71
CA VAL A 421 4.71 -16.38 13.68
C VAL A 421 6.09 -16.13 13.09
N ARG A 422 6.47 -14.87 12.84
CA ARG A 422 7.81 -14.53 12.33
C ARG A 422 8.94 -14.93 13.29
N GLU A 423 8.73 -14.80 14.58
CA GLU A 423 9.76 -15.03 15.59
C GLU A 423 9.83 -16.49 16.05
N TYR A 424 8.69 -17.16 16.17
CA TYR A 424 8.59 -18.50 16.77
C TYR A 424 8.11 -19.60 15.81
N GLY A 425 7.56 -19.23 14.66
CA GLY A 425 7.10 -20.14 13.62
C GLY A 425 8.18 -20.53 12.62
N ASN A 426 7.76 -21.18 11.54
CA ASN A 426 8.58 -21.55 10.40
C ASN A 426 8.39 -20.57 9.22
N PRO A 427 9.32 -20.54 8.25
CA PRO A 427 9.21 -19.67 7.07
C PRO A 427 7.96 -19.90 6.20
N ASP A 428 7.38 -21.10 6.25
CA ASP A 428 6.20 -21.52 5.51
C ASP A 428 4.90 -21.47 6.32
N ASP A 429 4.96 -20.98 7.56
CA ASP A 429 3.78 -20.70 8.37
C ASP A 429 3.03 -19.49 7.81
N PHE A 430 1.72 -19.47 8.04
CA PHE A 430 0.83 -18.52 7.38
C PHE A 430 -0.07 -17.82 8.40
N VAL A 431 -0.30 -16.53 8.19
CA VAL A 431 -1.27 -15.72 8.95
C VAL A 431 -2.25 -15.11 7.97
N GLY A 432 -3.54 -15.22 8.28
CA GLY A 432 -4.61 -14.61 7.51
C GLY A 432 -5.71 -14.01 8.36
N HIS A 433 -6.56 -13.20 7.74
CA HIS A 433 -7.68 -12.50 8.38
C HIS A 433 -8.97 -12.73 7.59
N ILE A 434 -9.90 -13.49 8.18
CA ILE A 434 -11.19 -13.84 7.55
C ILE A 434 -12.08 -12.60 7.45
N GLY A 435 -12.23 -11.88 8.55
CA GLY A 435 -13.02 -10.66 8.65
C GLY A 435 -13.46 -10.37 10.08
N GLY A 436 -13.69 -9.09 10.39
CA GLY A 436 -14.07 -8.67 11.74
C GLY A 436 -12.99 -9.03 12.77
N ASP A 437 -13.34 -9.90 13.69
CA ASP A 437 -12.51 -10.43 14.77
C ASP A 437 -12.00 -11.87 14.53
N ASP A 438 -12.24 -12.45 13.35
CA ASP A 438 -11.83 -13.82 13.00
C ASP A 438 -10.52 -13.87 12.20
N PHE A 439 -9.48 -14.49 12.76
CA PHE A 439 -8.16 -14.68 12.14
C PHE A 439 -7.78 -16.16 11.99
N VAL A 440 -6.78 -16.44 11.16
CA VAL A 440 -6.25 -17.80 10.96
C VAL A 440 -4.73 -17.79 11.04
N VAL A 441 -4.17 -18.75 11.76
CA VAL A 441 -2.75 -19.11 11.72
C VAL A 441 -2.61 -20.56 11.26
N ILE A 442 -1.74 -20.84 10.30
CA ILE A 442 -1.40 -22.20 9.88
C ILE A 442 0.06 -22.42 10.23
N THR A 443 0.33 -23.43 11.04
CA THR A 443 1.67 -23.71 11.60
C THR A 443 1.93 -25.20 11.65
N SER A 444 3.20 -25.60 11.74
CA SER A 444 3.56 -27.00 12.02
C SER A 444 3.20 -27.43 13.44
N LEU A 445 3.00 -28.73 13.65
CA LEU A 445 2.62 -29.29 14.95
C LEU A 445 3.69 -29.13 16.03
N ASP A 446 4.97 -29.06 15.66
CA ASP A 446 6.07 -28.81 16.62
C ASP A 446 6.14 -27.35 17.07
N ARG A 447 5.59 -26.42 16.28
CA ARG A 447 5.51 -24.99 16.62
C ARG A 447 4.18 -24.57 17.23
N LEU A 448 3.13 -25.36 17.04
CA LEU A 448 1.75 -25.07 17.47
C LEU A 448 1.66 -24.50 18.88
N ASP A 449 2.14 -25.25 19.89
CA ASP A 449 2.06 -24.81 21.29
C ASP A 449 2.85 -23.53 21.55
N THR A 450 4.04 -23.39 20.93
CA THR A 450 4.89 -22.22 21.14
C THR A 450 4.24 -20.98 20.55
N VAL A 451 3.80 -21.05 19.29
CA VAL A 451 3.18 -19.93 18.58
C VAL A 451 1.89 -19.50 19.28
N CYS A 452 0.96 -20.42 19.55
CA CYS A 452 -0.33 -20.08 20.13
C CYS A 452 -0.21 -19.51 21.55
N ASN A 453 0.65 -20.07 22.40
CA ASN A 453 0.82 -19.55 23.76
C ASN A 453 1.50 -18.17 23.76
N ARG A 454 2.45 -17.92 22.84
CA ARG A 454 3.06 -16.59 22.69
C ARG A 454 2.09 -15.55 22.15
N VAL A 455 1.17 -15.94 21.27
CA VAL A 455 0.06 -15.07 20.84
C VAL A 455 -0.79 -14.67 22.04
N ILE A 456 -1.22 -15.65 22.86
CA ILE A 456 -2.04 -15.41 24.05
C ILE A 456 -1.33 -14.46 25.03
N GLU A 457 -0.07 -14.75 25.36
CA GLU A 457 0.73 -13.94 26.29
C GLU A 457 0.88 -12.49 25.80
N ARG A 458 1.22 -12.29 24.53
CA ARG A 458 1.37 -10.96 23.93
C ARG A 458 0.05 -10.21 23.85
N PHE A 459 -1.04 -10.92 23.52
CA PHE A 459 -2.37 -10.35 23.48
C PHE A 459 -2.83 -9.90 24.86
N ASP A 460 -2.70 -10.75 25.88
CA ASP A 460 -3.12 -10.45 27.26
C ASP A 460 -2.31 -9.30 27.88
N ALA A 461 -1.02 -9.17 27.53
CA ALA A 461 -0.20 -8.04 27.94
C ALA A 461 -0.62 -6.72 27.27
N THR A 462 -1.11 -6.78 26.02
CA THR A 462 -1.48 -5.62 25.21
C THR A 462 -2.90 -5.15 25.45
N ALA A 463 -3.85 -6.08 25.55
CA ALA A 463 -5.28 -5.81 25.59
C ALA A 463 -5.70 -4.75 26.62
N PRO A 464 -5.18 -4.73 27.88
CA PRO A 464 -5.56 -3.72 28.86
C PRO A 464 -5.19 -2.28 28.47
N LEU A 465 -4.16 -2.09 27.63
CA LEU A 465 -3.71 -0.77 27.19
C LEU A 465 -4.59 -0.15 26.10
N LEU A 466 -5.46 -0.95 25.48
CA LEU A 466 -6.46 -0.51 24.50
C LEU A 466 -7.67 0.15 25.19
N TYR A 467 -7.83 -0.02 26.50
CA TYR A 467 -8.89 0.56 27.29
C TYR A 467 -8.49 1.91 27.90
N ASP A 468 -9.49 2.67 28.34
CA ASP A 468 -9.26 3.79 29.24
C ASP A 468 -8.80 3.30 30.63
N ARG A 469 -8.24 4.23 31.40
CA ARG A 469 -7.73 3.98 32.75
C ARG A 469 -8.77 3.37 33.70
N GLU A 470 -10.03 3.81 33.61
CA GLU A 470 -11.08 3.41 34.54
C GLU A 470 -11.49 1.95 34.31
N ALA A 471 -11.73 1.57 33.05
CA ALA A 471 -12.00 0.20 32.64
C ALA A 471 -10.79 -0.72 32.92
N ARG A 472 -9.57 -0.27 32.61
CA ARG A 472 -8.33 -1.01 32.91
C ARG A 472 -8.18 -1.31 34.40
N THR A 473 -8.47 -0.35 35.28
CA THR A 473 -8.38 -0.51 36.74
C THR A 473 -9.44 -1.46 37.28
N ARG A 474 -10.67 -1.42 36.72
CA ARG A 474 -11.76 -2.30 37.12
C ARG A 474 -11.63 -3.72 36.56
N GLY A 475 -10.96 -3.90 35.43
CA GLY A 475 -10.83 -5.17 34.72
C GLY A 475 -12.08 -5.59 33.92
N TYR A 476 -13.04 -4.67 33.73
CA TYR A 476 -14.25 -4.91 32.96
C TYR A 476 -14.83 -3.60 32.40
N ILE A 477 -15.67 -3.73 31.37
CA ILE A 477 -16.52 -2.67 30.83
C ILE A 477 -17.99 -2.95 31.12
N SER A 478 -18.78 -1.89 31.24
CA SER A 478 -20.23 -1.98 31.44
C SER A 478 -20.93 -1.81 30.09
N GLY A 479 -21.83 -2.72 29.75
CA GLY A 479 -22.62 -2.66 28.53
C GLY A 479 -24.02 -3.23 28.74
N HIS A 480 -24.68 -3.58 27.64
CA HIS A 480 -25.99 -4.24 27.68
C HIS A 480 -25.91 -5.61 27.01
N ASP A 481 -26.61 -6.60 27.57
CA ASP A 481 -26.76 -7.90 26.92
C ASP A 481 -27.70 -7.82 25.70
N ARG A 482 -27.89 -8.95 25.00
CA ARG A 482 -28.78 -9.04 23.83
C ARG A 482 -30.26 -8.73 24.15
N GLN A 483 -30.63 -8.69 25.43
CA GLN A 483 -31.97 -8.39 25.92
C GLN A 483 -32.08 -6.95 26.46
N GLY A 484 -31.02 -6.14 26.30
CA GLY A 484 -30.97 -4.76 26.75
C GLY A 484 -30.77 -4.61 28.27
N ARG A 485 -30.34 -5.67 28.97
CA ARG A 485 -30.09 -5.60 30.41
C ARG A 485 -28.66 -5.15 30.68
N PRO A 486 -28.42 -4.23 31.63
CA PRO A 486 -27.07 -3.84 32.02
C PRO A 486 -26.27 -5.06 32.50
N THR A 487 -25.09 -5.26 31.94
CA THR A 487 -24.18 -6.35 32.30
C THR A 487 -22.73 -5.87 32.21
N THR A 488 -21.84 -6.56 32.92
CA THR A 488 -20.40 -6.34 32.84
C THR A 488 -19.76 -7.35 31.90
N PHE A 489 -18.84 -6.89 31.06
CA PHE A 489 -18.03 -7.73 30.19
C PHE A 489 -16.56 -7.62 30.62
N PRO A 490 -15.84 -8.74 30.75
CA PRO A 490 -14.39 -8.71 30.93
C PRO A 490 -13.69 -7.94 29.80
N LEU A 491 -12.43 -7.60 30.01
CA LEU A 491 -11.58 -7.10 28.93
C LEU A 491 -11.51 -8.13 27.78
N VAL A 492 -11.24 -7.65 26.57
CA VAL A 492 -11.12 -8.48 25.36
C VAL A 492 -10.04 -9.54 25.60
N SER A 493 -10.35 -10.78 25.22
CA SER A 493 -9.42 -11.92 25.24
C SER A 493 -9.40 -12.59 23.87
N ILE A 494 -8.44 -13.49 23.64
CA ILE A 494 -8.32 -14.23 22.37
C ILE A 494 -8.54 -15.73 22.58
N SER A 495 -9.48 -16.29 21.84
CA SER A 495 -9.76 -17.72 21.79
C SER A 495 -9.12 -18.32 20.54
N ILE A 496 -8.23 -19.31 20.71
CA ILE A 496 -7.54 -20.01 19.63
C ILE A 496 -8.01 -21.46 19.56
N ILE A 497 -8.55 -21.87 18.41
CA ILE A 497 -9.01 -23.23 18.13
C ILE A 497 -8.10 -23.84 17.08
N ALA A 498 -7.25 -24.78 17.49
CA ALA A 498 -6.33 -25.49 16.59
C ALA A 498 -6.91 -26.83 16.14
N VAL A 499 -7.07 -27.00 14.83
CA VAL A 499 -7.47 -28.27 14.21
C VAL A 499 -6.21 -28.97 13.69
N SER A 500 -5.84 -30.08 14.31
CA SER A 500 -4.64 -30.85 14.01
C SER A 500 -4.85 -31.82 12.84
N SER A 501 -3.81 -31.98 12.01
CA SER A 501 -3.78 -33.03 10.98
C SER A 501 -3.21 -34.37 11.47
N ARG A 502 -2.75 -34.47 12.73
CA ARG A 502 -1.97 -35.61 13.23
C ARG A 502 -2.68 -36.95 13.12
N PHE A 503 -3.89 -37.05 13.67
CA PHE A 503 -4.65 -38.31 13.73
C PHE A 503 -5.77 -38.36 12.71
N ARG A 504 -6.30 -37.18 12.35
CA ARG A 504 -7.33 -37.03 11.34
C ARG A 504 -6.92 -35.95 10.33
N PRO A 505 -6.13 -36.28 9.31
CA PRO A 505 -5.77 -35.34 8.25
C PRO A 505 -7.04 -34.87 7.52
N PRO A 506 -7.27 -33.56 7.37
CA PRO A 506 -8.44 -33.06 6.67
C PRO A 506 -8.36 -33.35 5.17
N SER A 507 -9.49 -33.64 4.55
CA SER A 507 -9.61 -33.96 3.11
C SER A 507 -9.93 -32.74 2.23
N HIS A 508 -10.49 -31.69 2.81
CA HIS A 508 -10.82 -30.42 2.15
C HIS A 508 -10.80 -29.29 3.19
N PRO A 509 -10.47 -28.02 2.84
CA PRO A 509 -10.52 -26.89 3.77
C PRO A 509 -11.82 -26.74 4.56
N GLY A 510 -12.95 -27.13 3.96
CA GLY A 510 -14.28 -27.08 4.59
C GLY A 510 -14.42 -28.01 5.79
N GLU A 511 -13.71 -29.16 5.80
CA GLU A 511 -13.68 -30.08 6.94
C GLU A 511 -12.98 -29.43 8.14
N VAL A 512 -11.93 -28.64 7.90
CA VAL A 512 -11.19 -27.90 8.94
C VAL A 512 -12.12 -26.90 9.63
N ALA A 513 -12.87 -26.12 8.84
CA ALA A 513 -13.85 -25.17 9.37
C ALA A 513 -14.99 -25.86 10.13
N GLN A 514 -15.45 -27.03 9.67
CA GLN A 514 -16.49 -27.79 10.37
C GLN A 514 -15.99 -28.32 11.72
N ARG A 515 -14.75 -28.80 11.80
CA ARG A 515 -14.14 -29.34 13.02
C ARG A 515 -13.93 -28.27 14.10
N SER A 516 -13.70 -27.01 13.72
CA SER A 516 -13.51 -25.92 14.69
C SER A 516 -14.80 -25.50 15.41
N VAL A 517 -15.99 -25.87 14.91
CA VAL A 517 -17.29 -25.39 15.44
C VAL A 517 -17.51 -25.79 16.91
N GLU A 518 -17.32 -27.07 17.25
CA GLU A 518 -17.60 -27.56 18.60
C GLU A 518 -16.56 -27.09 19.64
N PRO A 519 -15.24 -27.13 19.34
CA PRO A 519 -14.23 -26.46 20.16
C PRO A 519 -14.49 -24.97 20.35
N LYS A 520 -14.94 -24.23 19.32
CA LYS A 520 -15.26 -22.79 19.42
C LYS A 520 -16.39 -22.53 20.42
N LYS A 521 -17.40 -23.41 20.52
CA LYS A 521 -18.44 -23.29 21.56
C LYS A 521 -17.88 -23.51 22.97
N ARG A 522 -16.94 -24.44 23.13
CA ARG A 522 -16.29 -24.73 24.43
C ARG A 522 -15.38 -23.57 24.86
N ALA A 523 -14.64 -22.98 23.91
CA ALA A 523 -13.78 -21.82 24.18
C ALA A 523 -14.57 -20.66 24.77
N LYS A 524 -15.76 -20.36 24.24
CA LYS A 524 -16.66 -19.30 24.72
C LYS A 524 -17.18 -19.47 26.16
N LEU A 525 -16.99 -20.64 26.77
CA LEU A 525 -17.35 -20.89 28.17
C LEU A 525 -16.17 -20.71 29.13
N ILE A 526 -14.94 -20.57 28.61
CA ILE A 526 -13.72 -20.42 29.40
C ILE A 526 -13.43 -18.93 29.51
N PRO A 527 -13.33 -18.35 30.73
CA PRO A 527 -12.97 -16.95 30.89
C PRO A 527 -11.51 -16.70 30.49
N GLY A 528 -11.28 -15.62 29.74
CA GLY A 528 -9.94 -15.18 29.33
C GLY A 528 -9.43 -15.88 28.07
N SER A 529 -8.17 -15.61 27.72
CA SER A 529 -7.58 -16.14 26.50
C SER A 529 -7.29 -17.63 26.64
N VAL A 530 -7.56 -18.41 25.59
CA VAL A 530 -7.49 -19.87 25.67
C VAL A 530 -7.08 -20.52 24.34
N LEU A 531 -6.31 -21.60 24.43
CA LEU A 531 -6.03 -22.51 23.32
C LEU A 531 -6.80 -23.82 23.51
N ILE A 532 -7.55 -24.24 22.49
CA ILE A 532 -8.18 -25.57 22.42
C ILE A 532 -7.69 -26.29 21.18
N ILE A 533 -7.13 -27.48 21.37
CA ILE A 533 -6.65 -28.35 20.28
C ILE A 533 -7.69 -29.45 20.03
N ASP A 534 -8.15 -29.56 18.78
CA ASP A 534 -8.91 -30.67 18.23
C ASP A 534 -7.96 -31.62 17.49
N GLU A 535 -7.71 -32.79 18.09
CA GLU A 535 -6.76 -33.79 17.59
C GLU A 535 -7.24 -34.59 16.37
#